data_AF-A0A1I2S1I2-F1
#
_entry.id   AF-A0A1I2S1I2-F1
#
_cell.length_a   1.000
_cell.length_b   1.000
_cell.length_c   1.000
_cell.angle_alpha   90.00
_cell.angle_beta   90.00
_cell.angle_gamma   90.00
#
_symmetry.space_group_name_H-M   'P 1'
#
loop_
_entity.id
_entity.type
_entity.pdbx_description
1 polymer ?
#
loop_
_entity_poly.entity_id
_entity_poly.type
_entity_poly.pdbx_seq_one_letter_code
_entity_poly.pdbx_strand_id
1 'polypeptide(L)' 'MSSNNDDKPFNDAIEHQQKNEGYPKPSEGKLPLPIRLSGYFLFGGIVLMILLGLLGNILF' A
#
# COMPACT_ATOMS: atom_id res chain seq x y z
N MET A 1 -7.02 -7.77 -52.56
CA MET A 1 -7.51 -7.17 -51.29
C MET A 1 -6.36 -7.21 -50.32
N SER A 2 -5.52 -6.18 -50.15
CA SER A 2 -5.76 -4.79 -49.69
C SER A 2 -6.30 -4.70 -48.26
N SER A 3 -5.48 -4.06 -47.42
CA SER A 3 -5.55 -3.63 -46.02
C SER A 3 -6.75 -4.05 -45.17
N ASN A 4 -6.47 -4.63 -43.99
CA ASN A 4 -7.28 -4.49 -42.78
C ASN A 4 -6.35 -4.53 -41.54
N ASN A 5 -5.33 -3.66 -41.50
CA ASN A 5 -4.54 -3.41 -40.29
C ASN A 5 -5.05 -2.18 -39.52
N ASP A 6 -6.23 -1.66 -39.87
CA ASP A 6 -6.70 -0.33 -39.46
C ASP A 6 -7.70 -0.36 -38.28
N ASP A 7 -7.98 -1.53 -37.69
CA ASP A 7 -8.95 -1.68 -36.58
C ASP A 7 -8.29 -1.71 -35.18
N LYS A 8 -7.06 -1.20 -35.04
CA LYS A 8 -6.50 -1.01 -33.70
C LYS A 8 -7.10 0.26 -33.10
N PRO A 9 -7.85 0.18 -31.98
CA PRO A 9 -8.44 1.38 -31.39
C PRO A 9 -7.33 2.38 -31.06
N PHE A 10 -7.51 3.63 -31.46
CA PHE A 10 -6.60 4.75 -31.19
C PHE A 10 -6.28 4.95 -29.70
N ASN A 11 -7.04 4.31 -28.81
CA ASN A 11 -6.72 4.21 -27.39
C ASN A 11 -5.66 3.13 -27.11
N ASP A 12 -4.53 3.22 -27.81
CA ASP A 12 -3.31 2.45 -27.60
C ASP A 12 -2.57 2.92 -26.33
N ALA A 13 -3.15 3.85 -25.56
CA ALA A 13 -2.57 4.37 -24.33
C ALA A 13 -2.35 3.26 -23.29
N ILE A 14 -3.30 2.34 -23.14
CA ILE A 14 -3.14 1.20 -22.21
C ILE A 14 -2.08 0.23 -22.71
N GLU A 15 -2.00 -0.04 -24.02
CA GLU A 15 -0.99 -0.94 -24.58
C GLU A 15 0.42 -0.32 -24.54
N HIS A 16 0.54 0.97 -24.88
CA HIS A 16 1.76 1.74 -24.79
C HIS A 16 2.25 1.86 -23.34
N GLN A 17 1.33 2.11 -22.40
CA GLN A 17 1.62 2.15 -20.98
C GLN A 17 2.06 0.78 -20.47
N GLN A 18 1.36 -0.30 -20.82
CA GLN A 18 1.74 -1.67 -20.43
C GLN A 18 3.09 -2.10 -21.03
N LYS A 19 3.41 -1.66 -22.26
CA LYS A 19 4.69 -1.95 -22.93
C LYS A 19 5.86 -1.20 -22.29
N ASN A 20 5.66 0.03 -21.84
CA ASN A 20 6.72 0.87 -21.26
C ASN A 20 6.87 0.70 -19.74
N GLU A 21 5.76 0.51 -19.02
CA GLU A 21 5.72 0.43 -17.55
C GLU A 21 5.68 -1.01 -17.05
N GLY A 22 5.33 -1.98 -17.91
CA GLY A 22 5.10 -3.38 -17.54
C GLY A 22 3.78 -3.60 -16.80
N TYR A 23 3.50 -4.85 -16.43
CA TYR A 23 2.37 -5.15 -15.55
C TYR A 23 2.66 -4.62 -14.14
N PRO A 24 1.66 -4.01 -13.45
CA PRO A 24 1.84 -3.60 -12.06
C PRO A 24 2.23 -4.82 -11.24
N LYS A 25 3.49 -4.86 -10.80
CA LYS A 25 3.98 -5.93 -9.95
C LYS A 25 3.24 -5.79 -8.62
N PRO A 26 2.56 -6.84 -8.13
CA PRO A 26 1.94 -6.77 -6.81
C PRO A 26 3.03 -6.34 -5.82
N SER A 27 2.81 -5.20 -5.18
CA SER A 27 3.72 -4.68 -4.16
C SER A 27 3.64 -5.60 -2.95
N GLU A 28 4.41 -6.68 -2.95
CA GLU A 28 4.66 -7.53 -1.77
C GLU A 28 5.60 -6.84 -0.74
N GLY A 29 5.76 -5.52 -0.86
CA GLY A 29 6.63 -4.72 -0.01
C GLY A 29 6.07 -4.59 1.41
N LYS A 30 6.77 -5.18 2.38
CA LYS A 30 6.62 -4.79 3.79
C LYS A 30 6.94 -3.30 3.91
N LEU A 31 6.24 -2.58 4.79
CA LEU A 31 6.59 -1.20 5.10
C LEU A 31 8.07 -1.10 5.51
N PRO A 32 8.77 0.00 5.16
CA PRO A 32 10.16 0.19 5.53
C PRO A 32 10.31 0.22 7.06
N LEU A 33 11.45 -0.27 7.54
CA LEU A 33 11.73 -0.49 8.97
C LEU A 33 11.40 0.71 9.86
N PRO A 34 11.72 1.98 9.51
CA PRO A 34 11.42 3.12 10.37
C PRO A 34 9.92 3.32 10.61
N ILE A 35 9.09 3.12 9.56
CA ILE A 35 7.64 3.30 9.66
C ILE A 35 7.01 2.18 10.47
N ARG A 36 7.52 0.95 10.35
CA ARG A 36 7.07 -0.17 11.18
C ARG A 36 7.41 0.07 12.66
N LEU A 37 8.61 0.57 12.93
CA LEU A 37 9.06 0.86 14.29
C LEU A 37 8.22 1.97 14.94
N SER A 38 7.92 3.05 14.21
CA SER A 38 7.04 4.11 14.72
C SER A 38 5.63 3.59 14.99
N GLY A 39 5.09 2.73 14.12
CA GLY A 39 3.81 2.06 14.35
C GLY A 39 3.78 1.22 15.63
N TYR A 40 4.81 0.41 15.88
CA TYR A 40 4.91 -0.37 17.12
C TYR A 40 5.04 0.52 18.36
N PHE A 41 5.80 1.61 18.28
CA PHE A 41 5.97 2.54 19.39
C PHE A 41 4.65 3.24 19.75
N LEU A 42 3.94 3.77 18.75
CA LEU A 42 2.66 4.45 18.96
C LEU A 42 1.60 3.49 19.49
N PHE A 43 1.45 2.32 18.86
CA PHE A 43 0.47 1.33 19.29
C PHE A 43 0.79 0.79 20.69
N GLY A 44 2.06 0.47 20.96
CA GLY A 44 2.51 0.04 22.28
C GLY A 44 2.27 1.11 23.35
N GLY A 45 2.53 2.39 23.03
CA GLY A 45 2.27 3.51 23.94
C GLY A 45 0.79 3.67 24.28
N ILE A 46 -0.10 3.55 23.30
CA ILE A 46 -1.56 3.63 23.52
C ILE A 46 -2.03 2.48 24.42
N VAL A 47 -1.61 1.25 24.13
CA VAL A 47 -1.95 0.07 24.94
C VAL A 47 -1.44 0.22 26.37
N LEU A 48 -0.21 0.72 26.54
CA LEU A 48 0.38 0.96 27.86
C LEU A 48 -0.40 2.04 28.63
N MET A 49 -0.78 3.14 27.99
CA MET A 49 -1.60 4.20 28.61
C MET A 49 -2.94 3.68 29.10
N ILE A 50 -3.63 2.85 28.30
CA ILE A 50 -4.91 2.24 28.68
C ILE A 50 -4.72 1.32 29.89
N LEU A 51 -3.69 0.47 29.88
CA LEU A 51 -3.38 -0.41 31.01
C LEU A 51 -3.11 0.37 32.28
N LEU A 52 -2.27 1.40 32.22
CA LEU A 52 -1.94 2.25 33.37
C LEU A 52 -3.18 3.01 33.87
N GLY A 53 -4.04 3.50 32.98
CA GLY A 53 -5.30 4.15 33.35
C GLY A 53 -6.27 3.21 34.06
N LEU A 54 -6.40 1.98 33.57
CA LEU A 54 -7.21 0.93 34.22
C LEU A 54 -6.63 0.54 35.59
N LEU A 55 -5.32 0.32 35.66
CA LEU A 55 -4.61 0.05 36.92
C LEU A 55 -4.83 1.19 37.92
N GLY A 56 -4.69 2.44 37.47
CA GLY A 56 -4.96 3.63 38.27
C GLY A 56 -6.39 3.66 38.80
N ASN A 57 -7.38 3.38 37.94
CA ASN A 57 -8.80 3.35 38.33
C ASN A 57 -9.17 2.20 39.29
N ILE A 58 -8.45 1.08 39.25
CA ILE A 58 -8.66 -0.04 40.18
C ILE A 58 -7.99 0.23 41.53
N LEU A 59 -6.82 0.88 41.52
CA LEU A 59 -6.00 1.10 42.71
C LEU A 59 -6.37 2.38 43.49
N PHE A 60 -6.97 3.38 42.83
CA PHE A 60 -7.35 4.69 43.39
C PHE A 60 -8.77 5.06 43.00
#